data_AF-G1FCB5-F1
#
_entry.id   AF-G1FCB5-F1
#
_cell.length_a   1.000
_cell.length_b   1.000
_cell.length_c   1.000
_cell.angle_alpha   90.00
_cell.angle_beta   90.00
_cell.angle_gamma   90.00
#
_symmetry.space_group_name_H-M   'P 1'
#
loop_
_entity.id
_entity.type
_entity.pdbx_description
1 polymer ?
#
loop_
_entity_poly.entity_id
_entity_poly.type
_entity_poly.pdbx_seq_one_letter_code
_entity_poly.pdbx_strand_id
1 'polypeptide(L)'
;MFFSMKELSMKANVYDFLHIWLGLGLLTSQGQLWQQRRKLITPFAMLNNFSETLIDNTVALIKKLREESSDAINVFKMMHLIALDNICETAMGIKIDALNNPKLDYIRAIEDSTHSLMNRMLKPWLWNDTTYFLAPVGRKLKKDLSIIFELTNKVIKERREEKSREKISGDFNANESQTCDDTGGKKKLAFLDLLMEACDSQSVPLSDKDLSDEVNTFMFEGHDTTAVALSLFLLGLHPEIQEKCFEELDEMFRGSAR
;
A
#
# COMPACT_ATOMS: atom_id res chain seq x y z
N MET A 1 6.84 20.98 37.26
CA MET A 1 6.08 19.74 36.98
C MET A 1 5.91 19.68 35.47
N PHE A 2 6.88 19.04 34.79
CA PHE A 2 6.87 18.92 33.34
C PHE A 2 5.81 17.89 32.96
N PHE A 3 4.75 18.32 32.27
CA PHE A 3 3.81 17.40 31.62
C PHE A 3 4.57 16.63 30.53
N SER A 4 5.06 15.44 30.87
CA SER A 4 5.48 14.45 29.88
C SER A 4 4.23 14.04 29.12
N MET A 5 4.06 14.57 27.91
CA MET A 5 3.02 14.25 26.92
C MET A 5 3.19 12.81 26.38
N LYS A 6 3.24 11.84 27.29
CA LYS A 6 3.24 10.38 27.02
C LYS A 6 1.86 9.77 27.19
N GLU A 7 0.90 10.54 27.70
CA GLU A 7 -0.49 10.11 27.81
C GLU A 7 -1.25 10.44 26.52
N LEU A 8 -1.46 9.36 25.75
CA LEU A 8 -2.52 9.17 24.75
C LEU A 8 -2.47 10.05 23.49
N SER A 9 -1.82 9.53 22.44
CA SER A 9 -2.16 9.86 21.05
C SER A 9 -3.54 9.27 20.71
N MET A 10 -4.60 9.82 21.32
CA MET A 10 -5.97 9.43 20.99
C MET A 10 -6.31 9.98 19.60
N LYS A 11 -6.74 9.08 18.71
CA LYS A 11 -7.31 9.46 17.42
C LYS A 11 -8.73 9.95 17.66
N ALA A 12 -9.24 10.82 16.80
CA ALA A 12 -10.62 11.27 16.89
C ALA A 12 -11.58 10.08 16.68
N ASN A 13 -12.73 10.09 17.36
CA ASN A 13 -13.73 9.00 17.30
C ASN A 13 -14.21 8.69 15.87
N VAL A 14 -14.05 9.62 14.93
CA VAL A 14 -14.37 9.38 13.51
C VAL A 14 -13.48 8.29 12.88
N TYR A 15 -12.31 8.00 13.44
CA TYR A 15 -11.45 6.89 13.00
C TYR A 15 -12.07 5.51 13.34
N ASP A 16 -13.00 5.44 14.28
CA ASP A 16 -13.66 4.18 14.64
C ASP A 16 -14.47 3.61 13.47
N PHE A 17 -14.96 4.48 12.56
CA PHE A 17 -15.64 4.04 11.34
C PHE A 17 -14.71 3.29 10.38
N LEU A 18 -13.39 3.52 10.45
CA LEU A 18 -12.41 2.80 9.65
C LEU A 18 -12.08 1.41 10.22
N HIS A 19 -12.41 1.12 11.49
CA HIS A 19 -12.11 -0.19 12.10
C HIS A 19 -12.77 -1.37 11.39
N ILE A 20 -13.88 -1.17 10.69
CA ILE A 20 -14.53 -2.24 9.91
C ILE A 20 -13.71 -2.66 8.69
N TRP A 21 -12.78 -1.80 8.25
CA TRP A 21 -11.92 -2.02 7.10
C TRP A 21 -10.48 -2.26 7.53
N LEU A 22 -9.87 -1.31 8.24
CA LEU A 22 -8.44 -1.32 8.57
C LEU A 22 -8.15 -1.96 9.94
N GLY A 23 -9.20 -2.38 10.66
CA GLY A 23 -9.09 -2.91 12.01
C GLY A 23 -8.32 -1.97 12.92
N LEU A 24 -7.38 -2.50 13.70
CA LEU A 24 -6.51 -1.72 14.58
C LEU A 24 -5.15 -1.44 13.95
N GLY A 25 -5.05 -1.34 12.62
CA GLY A 25 -3.85 -0.99 11.85
C GLY A 25 -3.12 0.29 12.30
N LEU A 26 -1.98 0.60 11.69
CA LEU A 26 -1.19 1.77 12.08
C LEU A 26 -1.96 3.11 12.04
N LEU A 27 -2.93 3.26 11.12
CA LEU A 27 -3.74 4.47 11.01
C LEU A 27 -4.69 4.67 12.19
N THR A 28 -5.32 3.58 12.63
CA THR A 28 -6.47 3.56 13.55
C THR A 28 -6.06 3.22 14.98
N SER A 29 -4.94 2.51 15.17
CA SER A 29 -4.38 2.24 16.49
C SER A 29 -4.01 3.51 17.26
N GLN A 30 -4.05 3.40 18.59
CA GLN A 30 -3.83 4.50 19.51
C GLN A 30 -2.86 4.12 20.63
N GLY A 31 -2.29 5.13 21.30
CA GLY A 31 -1.46 4.97 22.49
C GLY A 31 -0.28 4.01 22.31
N GLN A 32 -0.14 3.07 23.22
CA GLN A 32 0.99 2.12 23.24
C GLN A 32 0.97 1.16 22.05
N LEU A 33 -0.20 0.73 21.58
CA LEU A 33 -0.33 -0.16 20.43
C LEU A 33 0.21 0.50 19.16
N TRP A 34 -0.12 1.78 18.95
CA TRP A 34 0.42 2.56 17.85
C TRP A 34 1.94 2.68 17.94
N GLN A 35 2.49 2.97 19.12
CA GLN A 35 3.94 3.08 19.32
C GLN A 35 4.66 1.77 19.00
N GLN A 36 4.11 0.63 19.42
CA GLN A 36 4.66 -0.69 19.13
C GLN A 36 4.65 -0.98 17.62
N ARG A 37 3.50 -0.78 16.95
CA ARG A 37 3.35 -0.94 15.50
C ARG A 37 4.31 -0.01 14.74
N ARG A 38 4.37 1.27 15.09
CA ARG A 38 5.27 2.25 14.46
C ARG A 38 6.74 1.86 14.61
N LYS A 39 7.16 1.42 15.79
CA LYS A 39 8.53 1.00 16.06
C LYS A 39 8.94 -0.20 15.19
N LEU A 40 8.02 -1.15 14.99
CA LEU A 40 8.26 -2.32 14.15
C LEU A 40 8.50 -1.94 12.69
N ILE A 41 7.77 -0.94 12.20
CA ILE A 41 7.70 -0.61 10.77
C ILE A 41 8.78 0.39 10.34
N THR A 42 9.21 1.27 11.26
CA THR A 42 10.19 2.33 10.94
C THR A 42 11.46 1.85 10.20
N PRO A 43 12.03 0.66 10.49
CA PRO A 43 13.18 0.13 9.74
C PRO A 43 12.92 -0.13 8.24
N PHE A 44 11.67 -0.32 7.83
CA PHE A 44 11.28 -0.53 6.43
C PHE A 44 11.45 0.73 5.55
N ALA A 45 11.59 1.92 6.14
CA ALA A 45 11.73 3.18 5.40
C ALA A 45 13.01 3.32 4.53
N MET A 46 13.79 2.24 4.33
CA MET A 46 14.91 2.23 3.40
C MET A 46 14.44 2.05 1.96
N LEU A 47 14.10 3.17 1.30
CA LEU A 47 13.56 3.26 -0.07
C LEU A 47 14.54 2.94 -1.21
N ASN A 48 15.83 2.74 -0.91
CA ASN A 48 16.89 2.74 -1.92
C ASN A 48 16.74 1.69 -3.03
N ASN A 49 15.92 0.65 -2.82
CA ASN A 49 15.73 -0.44 -3.77
C ASN A 49 14.36 -0.39 -4.47
N PHE A 50 13.52 0.61 -4.20
CA PHE A 50 12.23 0.71 -4.88
C PHE A 50 12.34 1.38 -6.24
N SER A 51 13.40 2.13 -6.50
CA SER A 51 13.61 2.87 -7.74
C SER A 51 13.52 1.96 -8.97
N GLU A 52 14.14 0.78 -8.95
CA GLU A 52 14.11 -0.17 -10.08
C GLU A 52 12.69 -0.63 -10.38
N THR A 53 11.96 -1.09 -9.37
CA THR A 53 10.55 -1.49 -9.50
C THR A 53 9.65 -0.35 -9.99
N LEU A 54 9.84 0.86 -9.44
CA LEU A 54 9.06 2.03 -9.86
C LEU A 54 9.34 2.40 -11.32
N ILE A 55 10.59 2.30 -11.77
CA ILE A 55 10.98 2.55 -13.16
C ILE A 55 10.34 1.49 -14.08
N ASP A 56 10.46 0.21 -13.75
CA ASP A 56 9.90 -0.88 -14.56
C ASP A 56 8.39 -0.73 -14.75
N ASN A 57 7.66 -0.43 -13.66
CA ASN A 57 6.22 -0.19 -13.70
C ASN A 57 5.87 1.09 -14.49
N THR A 58 6.70 2.13 -14.40
CA THR A 58 6.52 3.37 -15.18
C THR A 58 6.73 3.13 -16.67
N VAL A 59 7.73 2.33 -17.05
CA VAL A 59 7.97 1.93 -18.45
C VAL A 59 6.78 1.14 -19.00
N ALA A 60 6.23 0.21 -18.21
CA ALA A 60 5.02 -0.53 -18.58
C ALA A 60 3.81 0.39 -18.80
N LEU A 61 3.61 1.38 -17.92
CA LEU A 61 2.58 2.40 -18.06
C LEU A 61 2.76 3.23 -19.34
N ILE A 62 3.97 3.71 -19.62
CA ILE A 62 4.27 4.50 -20.83
C ILE A 62 3.98 3.68 -22.09
N LYS A 63 4.35 2.40 -22.10
CA LYS A 63 4.03 1.50 -23.22
C LYS A 63 2.52 1.43 -23.44
N LYS A 64 1.75 1.23 -22.37
CA LYS A 64 0.29 1.15 -22.46
C LYS A 64 -0.36 2.47 -22.90
N LEU A 65 0.15 3.60 -22.41
CA LEU A 65 -0.29 4.93 -22.84
C LEU A 65 -0.02 5.19 -24.33
N ARG A 66 1.06 4.64 -24.90
CA ARG A 66 1.37 4.75 -26.34
C ARG A 66 0.47 3.87 -27.22
N GLU A 67 -0.05 2.78 -26.67
CA GLU A 67 -0.97 1.88 -27.39
C GLU A 67 -2.40 2.45 -27.45
N GLU A 68 -2.78 3.27 -26.47
CA GLU A 68 -4.06 3.97 -26.47
C GLU A 68 -4.13 5.00 -27.60
N SER A 69 -5.04 4.77 -28.55
CA SER A 69 -5.18 5.58 -29.77
C SER A 69 -6.15 6.76 -29.62
N SER A 70 -6.59 7.06 -28.39
CA SER A 70 -7.61 8.06 -28.09
C SER A 70 -7.02 9.46 -27.93
N ASP A 71 -7.71 10.47 -28.45
CA ASP A 71 -7.34 11.90 -28.28
C ASP A 71 -7.35 12.36 -26.81
N ALA A 72 -8.12 11.68 -25.96
CA ALA A 72 -8.17 11.92 -24.52
C ALA A 72 -8.20 10.61 -23.73
N ILE A 73 -7.35 10.53 -22.71
CA ILE A 73 -7.20 9.34 -21.87
C ILE A 73 -7.52 9.71 -20.42
N ASN A 74 -8.40 8.93 -19.78
CA ASN A 74 -8.63 9.06 -18.35
C ASN A 74 -7.47 8.40 -17.58
N VAL A 75 -6.47 9.21 -17.25
CA VAL A 75 -5.27 8.77 -16.54
C VAL A 75 -5.53 8.37 -15.09
N PHE A 76 -6.62 8.81 -14.46
CA PHE A 76 -6.93 8.54 -13.05
C PHE A 76 -6.93 7.04 -12.74
N LYS A 77 -7.61 6.24 -13.59
CA LYS A 77 -7.66 4.78 -13.42
C LYS A 77 -6.29 4.13 -13.61
N MET A 78 -5.51 4.61 -14.57
CA MET A 78 -4.17 4.10 -14.83
C MET A 78 -3.22 4.42 -13.68
N MET A 79 -3.33 5.61 -13.08
CA MET A 79 -2.56 5.98 -11.89
C MET A 79 -2.89 5.10 -10.68
N HIS A 80 -4.15 4.70 -10.49
CA HIS A 80 -4.53 3.76 -9.43
C HIS A 80 -3.95 2.35 -9.67
N LEU A 81 -3.94 1.88 -10.93
CA LEU A 81 -3.38 0.58 -11.28
C LEU A 81 -1.86 0.54 -11.06
N ILE A 82 -1.12 1.54 -11.55
CA ILE A 82 0.34 1.57 -11.35
C ILE A 82 0.71 1.79 -9.88
N ALA A 83 -0.02 2.63 -9.14
CA ALA A 83 0.23 2.81 -7.71
C ALA A 83 0.00 1.52 -6.92
N LEU A 84 -1.00 0.73 -7.31
CA LEU A 84 -1.25 -0.59 -6.75
C LEU A 84 -0.10 -1.57 -7.05
N ASP A 85 0.36 -1.64 -8.30
CA ASP A 85 1.52 -2.46 -8.67
C ASP A 85 2.77 -2.04 -7.89
N ASN A 86 3.01 -0.74 -7.75
CA ASN A 86 4.13 -0.19 -7.01
C ASN A 86 4.10 -0.61 -5.54
N ILE A 87 2.99 -0.45 -4.82
CA ILE A 87 2.94 -0.82 -3.39
C ILE A 87 3.02 -2.34 -3.19
N CYS A 88 2.42 -3.12 -4.09
CA CYS A 88 2.45 -4.58 -4.01
C CYS A 88 3.84 -5.14 -4.28
N GLU A 89 4.56 -4.64 -5.29
CA GLU A 89 5.90 -5.11 -5.59
C GLU A 89 6.94 -4.60 -4.58
N THR A 90 6.86 -3.33 -4.17
CA THR A 90 7.87 -2.74 -3.27
C THR A 90 7.67 -3.12 -1.80
N ALA A 91 6.44 -3.03 -1.27
CA ALA A 91 6.16 -3.25 0.15
C ALA A 91 5.66 -4.67 0.43
N MET A 92 4.79 -5.22 -0.42
CA MET A 92 4.24 -6.56 -0.20
C MET A 92 5.14 -7.67 -0.76
N GLY A 93 6.06 -7.34 -1.66
CA GLY A 93 6.99 -8.29 -2.27
C GLY A 93 6.33 -9.24 -3.25
N ILE A 94 5.21 -8.84 -3.86
CA ILE A 94 4.44 -9.65 -4.81
C ILE A 94 4.10 -8.87 -6.08
N LYS A 95 4.13 -9.55 -7.22
CA LYS A 95 3.78 -8.95 -8.52
C LYS A 95 2.34 -9.27 -8.89
N ILE A 96 1.48 -8.24 -8.94
CA ILE A 96 0.06 -8.37 -9.29
C ILE A 96 -0.19 -8.14 -10.78
N ASP A 97 0.63 -7.29 -11.43
CA ASP A 97 0.50 -6.91 -12.83
C ASP A 97 -0.91 -6.35 -13.15
N ALA A 98 -1.36 -5.42 -12.31
CA ALA A 98 -2.64 -4.75 -12.39
C ALA A 98 -2.78 -3.93 -13.68
N LEU A 99 -1.68 -3.41 -14.25
CA LEU A 99 -1.73 -2.75 -15.55
C LEU A 99 -2.19 -3.69 -16.66
N ASN A 100 -1.69 -4.92 -16.77
CA ASN A 100 -2.13 -5.85 -17.84
C ASN A 100 -3.38 -6.65 -17.48
N ASN A 101 -3.61 -6.91 -16.19
CA ASN A 101 -4.79 -7.59 -15.66
C ASN A 101 -5.57 -6.66 -14.71
N PRO A 102 -6.33 -5.69 -15.26
CA PRO A 102 -6.96 -4.63 -14.49
C PRO A 102 -7.80 -5.15 -13.34
N LYS A 103 -7.37 -4.88 -12.10
CA LYS A 103 -8.13 -5.15 -10.87
C LYS A 103 -9.20 -4.08 -10.64
N LEU A 104 -10.04 -3.85 -11.66
CA LEU A 104 -11.04 -2.78 -11.64
C LEU A 104 -12.10 -2.99 -10.55
N ASP A 105 -12.39 -4.24 -10.18
CA ASP A 105 -13.30 -4.53 -9.07
C ASP A 105 -12.72 -4.08 -7.73
N TYR A 106 -11.42 -4.29 -7.52
CA TYR A 106 -10.73 -3.82 -6.32
C TYR A 106 -10.67 -2.30 -6.25
N ILE A 107 -10.25 -1.63 -7.33
CA ILE A 107 -10.19 -0.15 -7.36
C ILE A 107 -11.58 0.45 -7.11
N ARG A 108 -12.62 -0.08 -7.77
CA ARG A 108 -14.00 0.36 -7.54
C ARG A 108 -14.45 0.11 -6.11
N ALA A 109 -14.11 -1.04 -5.52
CA ALA A 109 -14.44 -1.35 -4.14
C ALA A 109 -13.76 -0.38 -3.16
N ILE A 110 -12.51 0.02 -3.40
CA ILE A 110 -11.79 1.03 -2.60
C ILE A 110 -12.51 2.38 -2.71
N GLU A 111 -12.77 2.86 -3.92
CA GLU A 111 -13.43 4.16 -4.16
C GLU A 111 -14.81 4.21 -3.49
N ASP A 112 -15.64 3.18 -3.71
CA ASP A 112 -16.98 3.05 -3.14
C ASP A 112 -16.95 2.93 -1.61
N SER A 113 -15.98 2.20 -1.06
CA SER A 113 -15.82 2.04 0.39
C SER A 113 -15.39 3.35 1.05
N THR A 114 -14.38 4.03 0.49
CA THR A 114 -13.92 5.34 0.95
C THR A 114 -15.04 6.36 0.91
N HIS A 115 -15.79 6.44 -0.20
CA HIS A 115 -16.93 7.35 -0.31
C HIS A 115 -18.01 7.03 0.74
N SER A 116 -18.36 5.75 0.91
CA SER A 116 -19.37 5.32 1.87
C SER A 116 -18.96 5.64 3.31
N LEU A 117 -17.69 5.42 3.67
CA LEU A 117 -17.13 5.70 4.98
C LEU A 117 -17.06 7.20 5.26
N MET A 118 -16.60 8.01 4.31
CA MET A 118 -16.58 9.47 4.44
C MET A 118 -17.99 10.04 4.60
N ASN A 119 -18.93 9.55 3.80
CA ASN A 119 -20.34 9.93 3.89
C ASN A 119 -20.93 9.55 5.27
N ARG A 120 -20.54 8.40 5.83
CA ARG A 120 -20.93 7.97 7.17
C ARG A 120 -20.33 8.86 8.27
N MET A 121 -19.04 9.23 8.16
CA MET A 121 -18.37 10.11 9.11
C MET A 121 -19.05 11.48 9.20
N LEU A 122 -19.50 12.03 8.06
CA LEU A 122 -20.12 13.36 7.99
C LEU A 122 -21.61 13.41 8.39
N LYS A 123 -22.28 12.26 8.51
CA LYS A 123 -23.74 12.18 8.72
C LYS A 123 -24.06 11.47 10.03
N PRO A 124 -24.33 12.20 11.13
CA PRO A 124 -24.60 11.62 12.45
C PRO A 124 -25.72 10.57 12.48
N TRP A 125 -26.73 10.69 11.61
CA TRP A 125 -27.83 9.71 11.52
C TRP A 125 -27.41 8.35 10.92
N LEU A 126 -26.20 8.23 10.35
CA LEU A 126 -25.63 6.97 9.85
C LEU A 126 -24.67 6.31 10.86
N TRP A 127 -24.51 6.87 12.06
CA TRP A 127 -23.52 6.39 13.03
C TRP A 127 -23.92 5.07 13.69
N ASN A 128 -25.22 4.80 13.85
CA ASN A 128 -25.68 3.54 14.43
C ASN A 128 -25.40 2.36 13.48
N ASP A 129 -24.50 1.47 13.88
CA ASP A 129 -24.06 0.30 13.09
C ASP A 129 -25.23 -0.58 12.63
N THR A 130 -26.16 -0.90 13.53
CA THR A 130 -27.27 -1.81 13.23
C THR A 130 -28.13 -1.26 12.10
N THR A 131 -28.56 0.00 12.20
CA THR A 131 -29.37 0.65 11.16
C THR A 131 -28.59 0.81 9.85
N TYR A 132 -27.30 1.13 9.93
CA TYR A 132 -26.45 1.33 8.76
C TYR A 132 -26.28 0.03 7.96
N PHE A 133 -25.97 -1.09 8.62
CA PHE A 133 -25.76 -2.38 7.95
C PHE A 133 -27.03 -3.09 7.51
N LEU A 134 -28.20 -2.66 7.99
CA LEU A 134 -29.51 -3.07 7.45
C LEU A 134 -29.82 -2.31 6.15
N ALA A 135 -29.40 -1.05 6.05
CA ALA A 135 -29.60 -0.23 4.86
C ALA A 135 -28.83 -0.77 3.64
N PRO A 136 -29.28 -0.49 2.40
CA PRO A 136 -28.58 -0.88 1.19
C PRO A 136 -27.13 -0.38 1.12
N VAL A 137 -26.87 0.83 1.63
CA VAL A 137 -25.54 1.46 1.64
C VAL A 137 -24.55 0.65 2.51
N GLY A 138 -24.94 0.24 3.72
CA GLY A 138 -24.06 -0.57 4.57
C GLY A 138 -23.88 -2.00 4.06
N ARG A 139 -24.89 -2.58 3.39
CA ARG A 139 -24.75 -3.87 2.70
C ARG A 139 -23.78 -3.80 1.52
N LYS A 140 -23.81 -2.70 0.74
CA LYS A 140 -22.85 -2.44 -0.33
C LYS A 140 -21.43 -2.35 0.23
N LEU A 141 -21.22 -1.54 1.28
CA LEU A 141 -19.92 -1.43 1.94
C LEU A 141 -19.37 -2.79 2.40
N LYS A 142 -20.20 -3.65 3.00
CA LYS A 142 -19.77 -5.02 3.38
C LYS A 142 -19.31 -5.86 2.18
N LYS A 143 -20.00 -5.73 1.04
CA LYS A 143 -19.63 -6.43 -0.19
C LYS A 143 -18.30 -5.89 -0.74
N ASP A 144 -18.14 -4.58 -0.79
CA ASP A 144 -16.93 -3.95 -1.31
C ASP A 144 -15.71 -4.30 -0.42
N LEU A 145 -15.88 -4.26 0.91
CA LEU A 145 -14.87 -4.71 1.86
C LEU A 145 -14.50 -6.19 1.67
N SER A 146 -15.45 -7.06 1.32
CA SER A 146 -15.13 -8.47 1.04
C SER A 146 -14.20 -8.65 -0.16
N ILE A 147 -14.34 -7.81 -1.20
CA ILE A 147 -13.46 -7.81 -2.38
C ILE A 147 -12.06 -7.30 -1.98
N ILE A 148 -12.00 -6.25 -1.16
CA ILE A 148 -10.73 -5.71 -0.66
C ILE A 148 -9.98 -6.75 0.17
N PHE A 149 -10.69 -7.40 1.12
CA PHE A 149 -10.12 -8.44 1.95
C PHE A 149 -9.69 -9.69 1.15
N GLU A 150 -10.40 -10.04 0.09
CA GLU A 150 -10.00 -11.14 -0.79
C GLU A 150 -8.63 -10.88 -1.41
N LEU A 151 -8.39 -9.67 -1.92
CA LEU A 151 -7.07 -9.32 -2.47
C LEU A 151 -6.00 -9.33 -1.38
N THR A 152 -6.25 -8.69 -0.23
CA THR A 152 -5.28 -8.65 0.88
C THR A 152 -4.91 -10.06 1.36
N ASN A 153 -5.89 -10.94 1.52
CA ASN A 153 -5.64 -12.32 1.94
C ASN A 153 -4.86 -13.10 0.87
N LYS A 154 -5.16 -12.86 -0.41
CA LYS A 154 -4.40 -13.43 -1.52
C LYS A 154 -2.93 -13.00 -1.47
N VAL A 155 -2.67 -11.70 -1.27
CA VAL A 155 -1.31 -11.14 -1.13
C VAL A 155 -0.53 -11.81 0.00
N ILE A 156 -1.13 -11.87 1.19
CA ILE A 156 -0.50 -12.50 2.36
C ILE A 156 -0.21 -13.98 2.10
N LYS A 157 -1.16 -14.69 1.50
CA LYS A 157 -1.01 -16.12 1.19
C LYS A 157 0.11 -16.37 0.18
N GLU A 158 0.10 -15.67 -0.94
CA GLU A 158 1.12 -15.81 -1.99
C GLU A 158 2.52 -15.52 -1.44
N ARG A 159 2.67 -14.46 -0.64
CA ARG A 159 3.96 -14.14 -0.01
C ARG A 159 4.42 -15.20 0.98
N ARG A 160 3.52 -15.75 1.81
CA ARG A 160 3.83 -16.85 2.73
C ARG A 160 4.33 -18.09 1.98
N GLU A 161 3.70 -18.41 0.86
CA GLU A 161 4.10 -19.53 0.01
C GLU A 161 5.48 -19.31 -0.64
N GLU A 162 5.75 -18.11 -1.18
CA GLU A 162 7.07 -17.75 -1.71
C GLU A 162 8.16 -17.85 -0.65
N LYS A 163 7.93 -17.28 0.55
CA LYS A 163 8.89 -17.35 1.65
C LYS A 163 9.16 -18.78 2.11
N SER A 164 8.14 -19.64 2.08
CA SER A 164 8.28 -21.06 2.41
C SER A 164 9.11 -21.81 1.35
N ARG A 165 8.87 -21.52 0.06
CA ARG A 165 9.68 -22.05 -1.06
C ARG A 165 11.13 -21.60 -0.96
N GLU A 166 11.38 -20.32 -0.67
CA GLU A 166 12.73 -19.78 -0.50
C GLU A 166 13.49 -20.49 0.62
N LYS A 167 12.85 -20.71 1.78
CA LYS A 167 13.44 -21.46 2.91
C LYS A 167 13.79 -22.91 2.52
N ILE A 168 12.91 -23.59 1.79
CA ILE A 168 13.14 -24.98 1.35
C ILE A 168 14.28 -25.04 0.31
N SER A 169 14.36 -24.09 -0.62
CA SER A 169 15.45 -24.02 -1.60
C SER A 169 16.79 -23.60 -0.99
N GLY A 170 16.77 -22.80 0.08
CA GLY A 170 17.97 -22.34 0.78
C GLY A 170 18.66 -23.44 1.61
N ASP A 171 17.93 -24.49 1.99
CA ASP A 171 18.46 -25.60 2.79
C ASP A 171 19.33 -26.58 1.97
N PHE A 172 19.26 -26.54 0.63
CA PHE A 172 20.15 -27.31 -0.26
C PHE A 172 21.56 -26.71 -0.43
N ASN A 173 21.78 -25.47 0.02
CA ASN A 173 23.08 -24.79 0.03
C ASN A 173 23.56 -24.46 1.46
N ALA A 174 23.09 -25.20 2.47
CA ALA A 174 23.35 -24.91 3.88
C ALA A 174 24.75 -25.33 4.40
N ASN A 175 25.80 -25.28 3.58
CA ASN A 175 27.17 -25.54 4.05
C ASN A 175 28.24 -24.53 3.63
N GLU A 176 27.91 -23.47 2.90
CA GLU A 176 28.81 -22.34 2.74
C GLU A 176 28.01 -21.04 2.77
N SER A 177 28.48 -20.09 3.58
CA SER A 177 28.09 -18.66 3.57
C SER A 177 26.73 -18.41 4.24
N GLN A 178 26.64 -17.75 5.40
CA GLN A 178 26.80 -16.30 5.47
C GLN A 178 26.83 -15.68 4.07
N THR A 179 25.69 -15.69 3.36
CA THR A 179 25.56 -15.03 2.07
C THR A 179 25.57 -13.53 2.29
N CYS A 180 26.78 -13.01 2.40
CA CYS A 180 27.15 -11.66 2.03
C CYS A 180 26.72 -11.48 0.58
N ASP A 181 25.88 -10.49 0.31
CA ASP A 181 25.97 -9.82 -0.99
C ASP A 181 27.41 -9.28 -1.10
N ASP A 182 27.94 -9.10 -2.32
CA ASP A 182 29.34 -8.68 -2.58
C ASP A 182 29.63 -7.22 -2.10
N THR A 183 28.73 -6.68 -1.28
CA THR A 183 28.78 -5.44 -0.50
C THR A 183 28.24 -5.62 0.93
N GLY A 184 28.44 -6.76 1.59
CA GLY A 184 28.27 -6.91 3.05
C GLY A 184 26.89 -6.52 3.63
N GLY A 185 25.84 -6.45 2.81
CA GLY A 185 24.50 -6.06 3.19
C GLY A 185 23.61 -7.28 3.39
N LYS A 186 22.89 -7.36 4.53
CA LYS A 186 21.78 -8.32 4.71
C LYS A 186 20.76 -8.10 3.59
N LYS A 187 20.26 -9.16 2.94
CA LYS A 187 19.11 -9.12 2.01
C LYS A 187 17.96 -8.39 2.72
N LYS A 188 17.65 -7.17 2.25
CA LYS A 188 16.67 -6.30 2.93
C LYS A 188 15.27 -6.83 2.66
N LEU A 189 14.54 -7.06 3.74
CA LEU A 189 13.21 -7.67 3.76
C LEU A 189 12.15 -6.70 3.22
N ALA A 190 11.16 -7.21 2.48
CA ALA A 190 9.97 -6.45 2.16
C ALA A 190 9.21 -6.11 3.46
N PHE A 191 8.33 -5.11 3.42
CA PHE A 191 7.54 -4.71 4.58
C PHE A 191 6.71 -5.87 5.14
N LEU A 192 6.05 -6.60 4.24
CA LEU A 192 5.27 -7.78 4.61
C LEU A 192 6.15 -8.86 5.25
N ASP A 193 7.40 -9.02 4.83
CA ASP A 193 8.32 -9.99 5.44
C ASP A 193 8.70 -9.63 6.87
N LEU A 194 8.90 -8.34 7.15
CA LEU A 194 9.16 -7.82 8.50
C LEU A 194 7.96 -8.05 9.42
N LEU A 195 6.73 -7.82 8.91
CA LEU A 195 5.52 -8.08 9.68
C LEU A 195 5.34 -9.59 9.97
N MET A 196 5.61 -10.45 8.99
CA MET A 196 5.53 -11.90 9.19
C MET A 196 6.58 -12.40 10.19
N GLU A 197 7.82 -11.90 10.13
CA GLU A 197 8.85 -12.25 11.12
C GLU A 197 8.50 -11.78 12.52
N ALA A 198 7.88 -10.61 12.63
CA ALA A 198 7.41 -10.12 13.91
C ALA A 198 6.34 -11.05 14.50
N CYS A 199 5.39 -11.52 13.69
CA CYS A 199 4.40 -12.53 14.09
C CYS A 199 5.07 -13.83 14.55
N ASP A 200 6.09 -14.29 13.83
CA ASP A 200 6.79 -15.56 14.12
C ASP A 200 7.70 -15.47 15.36
N SER A 201 8.27 -14.29 15.65
CA SER A 201 9.36 -14.12 16.63
C SER A 201 8.96 -14.26 18.10
N GLN A 202 7.67 -14.44 18.43
CA GLN A 202 7.08 -14.46 19.79
C GLN A 202 7.38 -13.24 20.70
N SER A 203 8.30 -12.34 20.30
CA SER A 203 8.73 -11.16 21.07
C SER A 203 7.72 -10.00 21.03
N VAL A 204 6.86 -9.99 20.00
CA VAL A 204 5.68 -9.14 19.87
C VAL A 204 4.55 -10.05 19.35
N PRO A 205 3.45 -10.27 20.10
CA PRO A 205 2.37 -11.13 19.63
C PRO A 205 1.52 -10.36 18.62
N LEU A 206 1.95 -10.33 17.35
CA LEU A 206 1.08 -9.96 16.24
C LEU A 206 0.29 -11.19 15.82
N SER A 207 -1.04 -11.12 15.89
CA SER A 207 -1.91 -12.17 15.38
C SER A 207 -2.03 -12.11 13.86
N ASP A 208 -2.52 -13.18 13.22
CA ASP A 208 -2.87 -13.16 11.79
C ASP A 208 -3.86 -12.03 11.45
N LYS A 209 -4.72 -11.66 12.40
CA LYS A 209 -5.61 -10.52 12.26
C LYS A 209 -4.83 -9.21 12.27
N ASP A 210 -3.90 -9.02 13.19
CA ASP A 210 -3.09 -7.79 13.25
C ASP A 210 -2.24 -7.62 11.99
N LEU A 211 -1.71 -8.73 11.45
CA LEU A 211 -1.03 -8.74 10.16
C LEU A 211 -1.97 -8.27 9.03
N SER A 212 -3.18 -8.84 8.96
CA SER A 212 -4.18 -8.43 7.95
C SER A 212 -4.57 -6.96 8.09
N ASP A 213 -4.77 -6.47 9.30
CA ASP A 213 -5.09 -5.06 9.59
C ASP A 213 -3.97 -4.13 9.10
N GLU A 214 -2.70 -4.46 9.34
CA GLU A 214 -1.57 -3.67 8.83
C GLU A 214 -1.45 -3.74 7.31
N VAL A 215 -1.58 -4.92 6.71
CA VAL A 215 -1.50 -5.04 5.24
C VAL A 215 -2.61 -4.24 4.56
N ASN A 216 -3.85 -4.33 5.05
CA ASN A 216 -4.96 -3.51 4.54
C ASN A 216 -4.64 -2.01 4.67
N THR A 217 -4.10 -1.58 5.81
CA THR A 217 -3.71 -0.19 6.05
C THR A 217 -2.68 0.29 5.04
N PHE A 218 -1.56 -0.43 4.90
CA PHE A 218 -0.47 -0.01 4.02
C PHE A 218 -0.82 -0.12 2.53
N MET A 219 -1.55 -1.15 2.13
CA MET A 219 -2.03 -1.26 0.75
C MET A 219 -2.95 -0.09 0.41
N PHE A 220 -3.92 0.25 1.28
CA PHE A 220 -4.82 1.39 1.05
C PHE A 220 -4.05 2.72 1.00
N GLU A 221 -3.35 3.07 2.09
CA GLU A 221 -2.70 4.37 2.23
C GLU A 221 -1.60 4.58 1.18
N GLY A 222 -0.89 3.52 0.81
CA GLY A 222 0.24 3.58 -0.11
C GLY A 222 -0.13 3.80 -1.58
N HIS A 223 -1.29 3.30 -2.03
CA HIS A 223 -1.69 3.41 -3.44
C HIS A 223 -2.72 4.52 -3.72
N ASP A 224 -3.74 4.68 -2.88
CA ASP A 224 -4.88 5.57 -3.16
C ASP A 224 -4.41 7.03 -3.17
N THR A 225 -3.63 7.42 -2.16
CA THR A 225 -3.09 8.79 -2.04
C THR A 225 -2.10 9.13 -3.14
N THR A 226 -1.22 8.20 -3.51
CA THR A 226 -0.20 8.41 -4.54
C THR A 226 -0.81 8.45 -5.93
N ALA A 227 -1.82 7.63 -6.22
CA ALA A 227 -2.54 7.68 -7.49
C ALA A 227 -3.21 9.04 -7.74
N VAL A 228 -3.82 9.63 -6.71
CA VAL A 228 -4.40 10.98 -6.79
C VAL A 228 -3.31 12.01 -7.06
N ALA A 229 -2.19 11.95 -6.34
CA ALA A 229 -1.07 12.87 -6.54
C ALA A 229 -0.46 12.76 -7.96
N LEU A 230 -0.41 11.55 -8.52
CA LEU A 230 0.14 11.27 -9.84
C LEU A 230 -0.81 11.57 -11.01
N SER A 231 -2.02 12.08 -10.77
CA SER A 231 -3.02 12.27 -11.85
C SER A 231 -2.68 13.36 -12.88
N LEU A 232 -1.48 13.97 -12.83
CA LEU A 232 -0.86 14.93 -13.77
C LEU A 232 -1.70 16.15 -14.17
N PHE A 233 -2.89 16.31 -13.60
CA PHE A 233 -3.89 17.30 -14.04
C PHE A 233 -3.34 18.73 -14.01
N LEU A 234 -2.62 19.09 -12.95
CA LEU A 234 -2.03 20.44 -12.83
C LEU A 234 -0.93 20.67 -13.87
N LEU A 235 -0.11 19.66 -14.20
CA LEU A 235 0.90 19.81 -15.24
C LEU A 235 0.27 20.02 -16.62
N GLY A 236 -0.83 19.31 -16.92
CA GLY A 236 -1.57 19.50 -18.17
C GLY A 236 -2.26 20.86 -18.30
N LEU A 237 -2.58 21.53 -17.18
CA LEU A 237 -3.16 22.88 -17.17
C LEU A 237 -2.11 24.00 -17.25
N HIS A 238 -0.85 23.70 -16.97
CA HIS A 238 0.25 24.67 -16.87
C HIS A 238 1.43 24.25 -17.76
N PRO A 239 1.33 24.41 -19.10
CA PRO A 239 2.38 24.01 -20.03
C PRO A 239 3.75 24.62 -19.74
N GLU A 240 3.77 25.86 -19.23
CA GLU A 240 5.00 26.56 -18.84
C GLU A 240 5.70 25.93 -17.63
N ILE A 241 4.95 25.26 -16.75
CA ILE A 241 5.52 24.51 -15.62
C ILE A 241 5.95 23.14 -16.11
N GLN A 242 5.16 22.50 -16.96
CA GLN A 242 5.49 21.22 -17.58
C GLN A 242 6.81 21.29 -18.36
N GLU A 243 7.03 22.34 -19.14
CA GLU A 243 8.27 22.55 -19.91
C GLU A 243 9.48 22.68 -18.99
N LYS A 244 9.38 23.45 -17.89
CA LYS A 244 10.46 23.56 -16.90
C LYS A 244 10.80 22.23 -16.23
N CYS A 245 9.80 21.44 -15.87
CA CYS A 245 10.03 20.09 -15.33
C CYS A 245 10.72 19.20 -16.36
N PHE A 246 10.34 19.31 -17.64
CA PHE A 246 10.99 18.55 -18.71
C PHE A 246 12.46 18.97 -18.91
N GLU A 247 12.75 20.28 -18.93
CA GLU A 247 14.12 20.80 -19.05
C GLU A 247 15.01 20.34 -17.89
N GLU A 248 14.50 20.37 -16.65
CA GLU A 248 15.23 19.89 -15.47
C GLU A 248 15.58 18.39 -15.60
N LEU A 249 14.60 17.57 -16.01
CA LEU A 249 14.83 16.15 -16.21
C LEU A 249 15.83 15.90 -17.35
N ASP A 250 15.69 16.59 -18.49
CA ASP A 250 16.63 16.47 -19.60
C ASP A 250 18.05 16.87 -19.19
N GLU A 251 18.23 17.96 -18.44
CA GLU A 251 19.54 18.38 -17.92
C GLU A 251 20.14 17.34 -16.97
N MET A 252 19.34 16.79 -16.05
CA MET A 252 19.79 15.77 -15.10
C MET A 252 20.18 14.45 -15.79
N PHE A 253 19.46 14.06 -16.85
CA PHE A 253 19.66 12.77 -17.52
C PHE A 253 20.52 12.86 -18.80
N ARG A 254 20.94 14.06 -19.24
CA ARG A 254 21.88 14.23 -20.36
C ARG A 254 23.19 13.48 -20.10
N GLY A 255 23.39 12.37 -20.82
CA GLY A 255 24.57 11.50 -20.72
C GLY A 255 24.36 10.20 -19.94
N SER A 256 23.18 10.00 -19.35
CA SER A 256 22.75 8.73 -18.75
C SER A 256 22.03 7.87 -19.79
N ALA A 257 22.51 6.65 -20.04
CA ALA A 257 21.84 5.67 -20.90
C ALA A 257 20.74 4.88 -20.14
N ARG A 258 19.94 5.59 -19.33
CA ARG A 258 18.79 5.05 -18.61
C ARG A 258 17.57 5.90 -18.89
#